data_AF-A0A9J7KFQ2-F1
#
_entry.id   AF-A0A9J7KFQ2-F1
#
_cell.length_a   1.000
_cell.length_b   1.000
_cell.length_c   1.000
_cell.angle_alpha   90.00
_cell.angle_beta   90.00
_cell.angle_gamma   90.00
#
_symmetry.space_group_name_H-M   'P 1'
#
loop_
_entity.id
_entity.type
_entity.pdbx_description
1 polymer ?
#
loop_
_entity_poly.entity_id
_entity_poly.type
_entity_poly.pdbx_seq_one_letter_code
_entity_poly.pdbx_strand_id
1 'polypeptide(L)'
;MLQAESYLFYRKTSRCRRALVTSLVLCLLLGCCLLGGFLNRCRGGYVDFGSMMGYWPAHVTSRLIMAVPTGLAVWLASQNVRAGLVAFLMTWLGLYVGWGTYMSLGEDTAGYNSRSGVFDWALGRQMQNWSYPRRVVRDYAGMSLRGLIWTTPQGYVLYHLGLGWCPSLSGALMGLVYFAGNHGDTPLCKNTACSEYLWGIWVWLVLLTSSLYGAVTRARASYPDVHPESSGVPQSSKLDSTFSKVVFELFHFVFGLILACSICFYALVEQEDLKNKGQSFFGLFAAFSFLVATQFLHLGMVKKKRERAAHVHGQAPVEDAEYTTLLLSPSPPLTNEVVTPHPTSRKIYEFFEINVELNVFRWLHFLLGVLSVLGTIATLILMIANLVWNIHAPRFSENAPDICNCTFSGT
;
A
#
# COMPACT_ATOMS: atom_id res chain seq x y z
N MET A 1 47.35 25.84 11.82
CA MET A 1 47.48 24.38 11.56
C MET A 1 46.66 23.55 12.55
N LEU A 2 46.85 23.72 13.87
CA LEU A 2 46.10 23.02 14.93
C LEU A 2 44.56 23.17 14.85
N GLN A 3 44.01 24.34 14.51
CA GLN A 3 42.55 24.51 14.35
C GLN A 3 41.96 23.73 13.16
N ALA A 4 42.72 23.54 12.08
CA ALA A 4 42.27 22.79 10.91
C ALA A 4 42.25 21.28 11.19
N GLU A 5 43.22 20.77 11.95
CA GLU A 5 43.28 19.38 12.38
C GLU A 5 42.19 19.04 13.40
N SER A 6 41.93 19.92 14.37
CA SER A 6 40.81 19.78 15.32
C SER A 6 39.45 19.77 14.62
N TYR A 7 39.27 20.60 13.59
CA TYR A 7 38.04 20.65 12.80
C TYR A 7 37.87 19.42 11.91
N LEU A 8 38.93 18.93 11.28
CA LEU A 8 38.94 17.69 10.50
C LEU A 8 38.68 16.46 11.39
N PHE A 9 39.28 16.40 12.57
CA PHE A 9 39.04 15.34 13.55
C PHE A 9 37.58 15.36 14.00
N TYR A 10 37.07 16.50 14.48
CA TYR A 10 35.66 16.64 14.91
C TYR A 10 34.66 16.29 13.80
N ARG A 11 34.94 16.70 12.55
CA ARG A 11 34.12 16.35 11.37
C ARG A 11 34.16 14.85 11.07
N LYS A 12 35.31 14.20 11.25
CA LYS A 12 35.49 12.74 11.05
C LYS A 12 34.78 11.94 12.16
N THR A 13 34.92 12.33 13.43
CA THR A 13 34.23 11.68 14.57
C THR A 13 32.70 11.87 14.49
N SER A 14 32.24 13.05 14.05
CA SER A 14 30.83 13.33 13.76
C SER A 14 30.25 12.46 12.63
N ARG A 15 31.03 12.22 11.56
CA ARG A 15 30.61 11.32 10.47
C ARG A 15 30.58 9.86 10.92
N CYS A 16 31.60 9.37 11.63
CA CYS A 16 31.61 8.00 12.14
C CYS A 16 30.44 7.73 13.09
N ARG A 17 30.13 8.66 14.00
CA ARG A 17 28.97 8.57 14.89
C ARG A 17 27.65 8.53 14.12
N ARG A 18 27.48 9.40 13.11
CA ARG A 18 26.29 9.41 12.25
C ARG A 18 26.14 8.12 11.45
N ALA A 19 27.22 7.61 10.87
CA ALA A 19 27.21 6.35 10.13
C ALA A 19 26.82 5.17 11.05
N LEU A 20 27.38 5.11 12.27
CA LEU A 20 27.06 4.07 13.25
C LEU A 20 25.59 4.12 13.69
N VAL A 21 25.07 5.30 14.01
CA VAL A 21 23.66 5.44 14.41
C VAL A 21 22.73 5.16 13.23
N THR A 22 23.07 5.61 12.01
CA THR A 22 22.30 5.28 10.80
C THR A 22 22.25 3.77 10.58
N SER A 23 23.38 3.09 10.73
CA SER A 23 23.45 1.62 10.63
C SER A 23 22.56 0.95 11.66
N LEU A 24 22.58 1.43 12.92
CA LEU A 24 21.72 0.92 13.98
C LEU A 24 20.22 1.13 13.68
N VAL A 25 19.82 2.29 13.17
CA VAL A 25 18.43 2.55 12.77
C VAL A 25 18.02 1.66 11.60
N LEU A 26 18.90 1.43 10.62
CA LEU A 26 18.63 0.51 9.51
C LEU A 26 18.52 -0.95 9.99
N CYS A 27 19.36 -1.38 10.93
CA CYS A 27 19.24 -2.70 11.55
C CYS A 27 17.93 -2.86 12.31
N LEU A 28 17.49 -1.85 13.05
CA LEU A 28 16.18 -1.86 13.73
C LEU A 28 15.04 -1.90 12.72
N LEU A 29 15.10 -1.10 11.66
CA LEU A 29 14.12 -1.12 10.57
C LEU A 29 14.03 -2.52 9.96
N LEU A 30 15.17 -3.12 9.62
CA LEU A 30 15.23 -4.48 9.07
C LEU A 30 14.66 -5.51 10.05
N GLY A 31 15.03 -5.43 11.34
CA GLY A 31 14.50 -6.29 12.39
C GLY A 31 12.97 -6.20 12.51
N CYS A 32 12.41 -5.00 12.45
CA CYS A 32 10.97 -4.80 12.38
C CYS A 32 10.36 -5.43 11.13
N CYS A 33 10.99 -5.30 9.95
CA CYS A 33 10.48 -5.91 8.72
C CYS A 33 10.47 -7.44 8.80
N LEU A 34 11.52 -8.06 9.35
CA LEU A 34 11.57 -9.50 9.59
C LEU A 34 10.45 -9.96 10.52
N LEU A 35 10.16 -9.19 11.58
CA LEU A 35 9.01 -9.43 12.45
C LEU A 35 7.68 -9.33 11.69
N GLY A 36 7.53 -8.35 10.80
CA GLY A 36 6.37 -8.24 9.90
C GLY A 36 6.18 -9.47 9.02
N GLY A 37 7.27 -10.02 8.48
CA GLY A 37 7.27 -11.30 7.77
C GLY A 37 6.76 -12.45 8.63
N PHE A 38 7.31 -12.58 9.83
CA PHE A 38 6.91 -13.61 10.78
C PHE A 38 5.42 -13.50 11.14
N LEU A 39 4.93 -12.31 11.46
CA LEU A 39 3.52 -12.07 11.81
C LEU A 39 2.57 -12.39 10.64
N ASN A 40 2.93 -12.01 9.41
CA ASN A 40 2.13 -12.37 8.24
C ASN A 40 2.12 -13.89 7.99
N ARG A 41 3.23 -14.59 8.29
CA ARG A 41 3.28 -16.04 8.24
C ARG A 41 2.41 -16.69 9.33
N CYS A 42 2.44 -16.16 10.56
CA CYS A 42 1.61 -16.64 11.66
C CYS A 42 0.13 -16.54 11.34
N ARG A 43 -0.30 -15.41 10.76
CA ARG A 43 -1.66 -15.23 10.23
C ARG A 43 -2.05 -16.33 9.23
N GLY A 44 -1.13 -16.74 8.36
CA GLY A 44 -1.35 -17.77 7.34
C GLY A 44 -1.31 -19.22 7.84
N GLY A 45 -1.46 -19.49 9.15
CA GLY A 45 -1.59 -20.85 9.66
C GLY A 45 -0.30 -21.47 10.21
N TYR A 46 0.59 -20.68 10.83
CA TYR A 46 1.64 -21.24 11.69
C TYR A 46 1.05 -21.77 13.02
N VAL A 47 -0.14 -21.28 13.40
CA VAL A 47 -0.90 -21.70 14.57
C VAL A 47 -2.26 -22.18 14.09
N ASP A 48 -2.63 -23.42 14.44
CA ASP A 48 -3.94 -23.97 14.12
C ASP A 48 -5.02 -23.43 15.06
N PHE A 49 -5.59 -22.29 14.69
CA PHE A 49 -6.71 -21.70 15.40
C PHE A 49 -8.04 -22.38 15.09
N GLY A 50 -8.12 -23.20 14.03
CA GLY A 50 -9.36 -23.84 13.60
C GLY A 50 -9.77 -25.01 14.50
N SER A 51 -8.80 -25.73 15.05
CA SER A 51 -9.06 -26.73 16.10
C SER A 51 -9.40 -26.10 17.45
N MET A 52 -8.94 -24.88 17.72
CA MET A 52 -9.17 -24.17 18.98
C MET A 52 -10.46 -23.33 18.99
N MET A 53 -10.87 -22.77 17.85
CA MET A 53 -12.00 -21.86 17.73
C MET A 53 -12.81 -22.09 16.45
N GLY A 54 -14.10 -21.75 16.48
CA GLY A 54 -14.94 -21.79 15.27
C GLY A 54 -14.39 -20.94 14.12
N TYR A 55 -14.85 -21.22 12.90
CA TYR A 55 -14.35 -20.63 11.65
C TYR A 55 -14.15 -19.10 11.69
N TRP A 56 -15.17 -18.35 12.08
CA TRP A 56 -15.11 -16.87 12.10
C TRP A 56 -14.14 -16.31 13.15
N PRO A 57 -14.19 -16.74 14.43
CA PRO A 57 -13.19 -16.35 15.42
C PRO A 57 -11.74 -16.65 15.00
N ALA A 58 -11.46 -17.82 14.43
CA ALA A 58 -10.11 -18.16 13.95
C ALA A 58 -9.61 -17.16 12.89
N HIS A 59 -10.51 -16.75 12.00
CA HIS A 59 -10.27 -15.78 10.94
C HIS A 59 -10.12 -14.32 11.45
N VAL A 60 -10.81 -13.95 12.51
CA VAL A 60 -10.64 -12.65 13.18
C VAL A 60 -9.29 -12.60 13.88
N THR A 61 -9.02 -13.58 14.74
CA THR A 61 -7.79 -13.65 15.56
C THR A 61 -6.54 -13.70 14.70
N SER A 62 -6.50 -14.58 13.69
CA SER A 62 -5.35 -14.69 12.79
C SER A 62 -5.00 -13.37 12.10
N ARG A 63 -6.00 -12.58 11.66
CA ARG A 63 -5.77 -11.28 11.01
C ARG A 63 -5.36 -10.18 12.00
N LEU A 64 -5.86 -10.22 13.24
CA LEU A 64 -5.45 -9.29 14.30
C LEU A 64 -3.97 -9.42 14.68
N ILE A 65 -3.40 -10.63 14.60
CA ILE A 65 -1.96 -10.88 14.83
C ILE A 65 -1.08 -10.02 13.93
N MET A 66 -1.50 -9.77 12.68
CA MET A 66 -0.78 -8.89 11.76
C MET A 66 -1.24 -7.43 11.91
N ALA A 67 -2.55 -7.20 12.00
CA ALA A 67 -3.11 -5.85 11.96
C ALA A 67 -2.71 -4.99 13.16
N VAL A 68 -2.80 -5.52 14.39
CA VAL A 68 -2.53 -4.73 15.62
C VAL A 68 -1.06 -4.28 15.65
N PRO A 69 -0.06 -5.15 15.46
CA PRO A 69 1.33 -4.73 15.40
C PRO A 69 1.61 -3.78 14.23
N THR A 70 0.98 -3.99 13.06
CA THR A 70 1.15 -3.08 11.91
C THR A 70 0.66 -1.67 12.23
N GLY A 71 -0.51 -1.53 12.85
CA GLY A 71 -1.04 -0.24 13.28
C GLY A 71 -0.17 0.44 14.34
N LEU A 72 0.30 -0.31 15.32
CA LEU A 72 1.21 0.19 16.35
C LEU A 72 2.54 0.65 15.74
N ALA A 73 3.12 -0.13 14.85
CA ALA A 73 4.39 0.19 14.20
C ALA A 73 4.29 1.46 13.35
N VAL A 74 3.20 1.62 12.58
CA VAL A 74 2.94 2.85 11.80
C VAL A 74 2.68 4.03 12.71
N TRP A 75 1.92 3.87 13.80
CA TRP A 75 1.72 4.94 14.78
C TRP A 75 3.05 5.41 15.38
N LEU A 76 3.88 4.48 15.86
CA LEU A 76 5.17 4.80 16.47
C LEU A 76 6.14 5.43 15.45
N ALA A 77 6.21 4.92 14.22
CA ALA A 77 7.09 5.45 13.19
C ALA A 77 6.65 6.84 12.69
N SER A 78 5.34 7.06 12.54
CA SER A 78 4.80 8.32 12.02
C SER A 78 4.50 9.36 13.11
N GLN A 79 4.41 8.94 14.37
CA GLN A 79 3.86 9.70 15.50
C GLN A 79 2.45 10.24 15.24
N ASN A 80 1.67 9.53 14.43
CA ASN A 80 0.31 9.91 14.06
C ASN A 80 -0.65 8.76 14.36
N VAL A 81 -1.48 8.93 15.40
CA VAL A 81 -2.48 7.93 15.83
C VAL A 81 -3.44 7.58 14.70
N ARG A 82 -3.83 8.58 13.89
CA ARG A 82 -4.74 8.37 12.74
C ARG A 82 -4.09 7.47 11.70
N ALA A 83 -2.81 7.68 11.40
CA ALA A 83 -2.07 6.83 10.48
C ALA A 83 -1.97 5.37 10.99
N GLY A 84 -1.73 5.20 12.29
CA GLY A 84 -1.75 3.88 12.92
C GLY A 84 -3.11 3.18 12.84
N LEU A 85 -4.18 3.91 13.13
CA LEU A 85 -5.55 3.37 13.04
C LEU A 85 -5.91 2.95 11.61
N VAL A 86 -5.57 3.78 10.62
CA VAL A 86 -5.74 3.46 9.19
C VAL A 86 -4.97 2.21 8.83
N ALA A 87 -3.72 2.10 9.24
CA ALA A 87 -2.88 0.94 8.97
C ALA A 87 -3.41 -0.34 9.61
N PHE A 88 -3.90 -0.25 10.86
CA PHE A 88 -4.58 -1.35 11.55
C PHE A 88 -5.83 -1.80 10.78
N LEU A 89 -6.77 -0.89 10.52
CA LEU A 89 -8.06 -1.21 9.91
C LEU A 89 -7.89 -1.75 8.49
N MET A 90 -7.05 -1.12 7.66
CA MET A 90 -6.80 -1.56 6.29
C MET A 90 -6.06 -2.88 6.23
N THR A 91 -5.14 -3.14 7.16
CA THR A 91 -4.51 -4.46 7.26
C THR A 91 -5.53 -5.52 7.65
N TRP A 92 -6.35 -5.24 8.67
CA TRP A 92 -7.34 -6.20 9.14
C TRP A 92 -8.39 -6.53 8.07
N LEU A 93 -9.03 -5.52 7.50
CA LEU A 93 -10.09 -5.64 6.49
C LEU A 93 -9.54 -6.12 5.15
N GLY A 94 -8.40 -5.58 4.75
CA GLY A 94 -7.72 -5.93 3.51
C GLY A 94 -7.35 -7.40 3.44
N LEU A 95 -7.10 -8.08 4.57
CA LEU A 95 -6.82 -9.52 4.66
C LEU A 95 -8.07 -10.42 4.54
N TYR A 96 -9.29 -9.89 4.45
CA TYR A 96 -10.50 -10.71 4.27
C TYR A 96 -10.77 -11.14 2.83
N VAL A 97 -10.29 -10.40 1.83
CA VAL A 97 -10.44 -10.79 0.42
C VAL A 97 -9.71 -12.10 0.17
N GLY A 98 -10.37 -13.15 -0.32
CA GLY A 98 -9.72 -14.43 -0.63
C GLY A 98 -8.74 -14.32 -1.81
N TRP A 99 -7.60 -14.99 -1.73
CA TRP A 99 -6.56 -15.00 -2.78
C TRP A 99 -6.08 -16.39 -3.18
N GLY A 100 -6.71 -17.44 -2.63
CA GLY A 100 -6.35 -18.83 -2.96
C GLY A 100 -6.48 -19.19 -4.44
N THR A 101 -7.15 -18.35 -5.24
CA THR A 101 -7.29 -18.50 -6.69
C THR A 101 -6.00 -18.20 -7.47
N TYR A 102 -5.12 -17.37 -6.94
CA TYR A 102 -3.90 -16.91 -7.62
C TYR A 102 -2.61 -17.41 -6.93
N MET A 103 -2.74 -18.26 -5.90
CA MET A 103 -1.61 -18.80 -5.13
C MET A 103 -0.78 -19.84 -5.90
N SER A 104 -1.35 -20.42 -6.97
CA SER A 104 -0.67 -21.39 -7.85
C SER A 104 0.50 -20.81 -8.66
N LEU A 105 0.80 -19.52 -8.48
CA LEU A 105 1.88 -18.80 -9.14
C LEU A 105 3.23 -19.50 -8.93
N GLY A 106 3.70 -20.28 -9.91
CA GLY A 106 4.99 -20.95 -9.84
C GLY A 106 5.02 -22.32 -9.16
N GLU A 107 3.89 -22.87 -8.69
CA GLU A 107 3.86 -24.15 -7.97
C GLU A 107 3.83 -25.40 -8.88
N ASP A 108 3.23 -25.36 -10.09
CA ASP A 108 3.20 -26.54 -10.98
C ASP A 108 2.92 -26.24 -12.48
N THR A 109 3.58 -27.00 -13.36
CA THR A 109 3.34 -27.02 -14.83
C THR A 109 2.10 -27.79 -15.23
N ALA A 110 1.55 -28.66 -14.36
CA ALA A 110 0.30 -29.40 -14.58
C ALA A 110 -0.89 -28.90 -13.73
N GLY A 111 -0.61 -28.19 -12.63
CA GLY A 111 -1.62 -27.73 -11.67
C GLY A 111 -2.67 -26.78 -12.25
N TYR A 112 -3.93 -27.22 -12.22
CA TYR A 112 -5.11 -26.41 -12.49
C TYR A 112 -5.81 -26.00 -11.18
N ASN A 113 -6.14 -24.72 -11.02
CA ASN A 113 -6.93 -24.21 -9.90
C ASN A 113 -8.35 -23.87 -10.36
N SER A 114 -9.35 -24.58 -9.84
CA SER A 114 -10.75 -24.39 -10.20
C SER A 114 -11.42 -23.20 -9.50
N ARG A 115 -10.76 -22.59 -8.52
CA ARG A 115 -11.31 -21.50 -7.71
C ARG A 115 -11.54 -20.26 -8.55
N SER A 116 -12.69 -19.63 -8.36
CA SER A 116 -13.02 -18.33 -8.95
C SER A 116 -12.40 -17.20 -8.15
N GLY A 117 -11.84 -16.21 -8.83
CA GLY A 117 -11.12 -15.08 -8.25
C GLY A 117 -11.82 -13.76 -8.52
N VAL A 118 -11.58 -12.79 -7.62
CA VAL A 118 -12.24 -11.47 -7.65
C VAL A 118 -11.89 -10.63 -8.89
N PHE A 119 -10.81 -10.96 -9.60
CA PHE A 119 -10.36 -10.29 -10.82
C PHE A 119 -10.54 -11.14 -12.08
N ASP A 120 -11.18 -12.31 -12.00
CA ASP A 120 -11.34 -13.20 -13.15
C ASP A 120 -12.18 -12.58 -14.27
N TRP A 121 -12.99 -11.58 -13.95
CA TRP A 121 -13.68 -10.77 -14.95
C TRP A 121 -12.72 -10.05 -15.90
N ALA A 122 -11.52 -9.66 -15.45
CA ALA A 122 -10.49 -9.01 -16.25
C ALA A 122 -9.41 -10.00 -16.71
N LEU A 123 -9.02 -10.92 -15.83
CA LEU A 123 -7.90 -11.82 -16.05
C LEU A 123 -8.28 -13.12 -16.78
N GLY A 124 -9.58 -13.42 -16.86
CA GLY A 124 -10.10 -14.71 -17.28
C GLY A 124 -10.08 -15.73 -16.15
N ARG A 125 -11.12 -16.57 -16.10
CA ARG A 125 -11.14 -17.77 -15.28
C ARG A 125 -10.14 -18.76 -15.86
N GLN A 126 -9.26 -19.29 -15.02
CA GLN A 126 -8.32 -20.32 -15.43
C GLN A 126 -9.09 -21.51 -16.01
N MET A 127 -8.59 -22.07 -17.11
CA MET A 127 -9.15 -23.29 -17.73
C MET A 127 -8.09 -24.40 -17.71
N GLN A 128 -8.54 -25.66 -17.70
CA GLN A 128 -7.65 -26.84 -17.63
C GLN A 128 -6.67 -26.90 -18.81
N ASN A 129 -7.09 -26.44 -19.99
CA ASN A 129 -6.30 -26.45 -21.22
C ASN A 129 -5.32 -25.27 -21.36
N TRP A 130 -5.24 -24.35 -20.40
CA TRP A 130 -4.32 -23.22 -20.48
C TRP A 130 -2.87 -23.67 -20.36
N SER A 131 -1.97 -23.10 -21.15
CA SER A 131 -0.53 -23.32 -21.01
C SER A 131 0.01 -22.72 -19.71
N TYR A 132 1.12 -23.27 -19.20
CA TYR A 132 1.77 -22.77 -17.99
C TYR A 132 2.10 -21.26 -18.03
N PRO A 133 2.71 -20.70 -19.11
CA PRO A 133 3.00 -19.26 -19.17
C PRO A 133 1.73 -18.39 -19.06
N ARG A 134 0.62 -18.81 -19.68
CA ARG A 134 -0.67 -18.10 -19.59
C ARG A 134 -1.18 -18.07 -18.16
N ARG A 135 -1.08 -19.20 -17.43
CA ARG A 135 -1.46 -19.27 -16.01
C ARG A 135 -0.58 -18.39 -15.14
N VAL A 136 0.74 -18.42 -15.34
CA VAL A 136 1.69 -17.58 -14.60
C VAL A 136 1.38 -16.09 -14.79
N VAL A 137 1.13 -15.65 -16.03
CA VAL A 137 0.79 -14.25 -16.32
C VAL A 137 -0.53 -13.84 -15.64
N ARG A 138 -1.55 -14.71 -15.66
CA ARG A 138 -2.82 -14.48 -14.96
C ARG A 138 -2.64 -14.41 -13.44
N ASP A 139 -1.98 -15.40 -12.84
CA ASP A 139 -1.79 -15.47 -11.39
C ASP A 139 -0.88 -14.35 -10.87
N TYR A 140 0.14 -13.96 -11.64
CA TYR A 140 1.00 -12.81 -11.31
C TYR A 140 0.19 -11.51 -11.26
N ALA A 141 -0.62 -11.24 -12.29
CA ALA A 141 -1.48 -10.07 -12.34
C ALA A 141 -2.53 -10.11 -11.21
N GLY A 142 -3.15 -11.27 -10.98
CA GLY A 142 -4.14 -11.48 -9.92
C GLY A 142 -3.59 -11.24 -8.52
N MET A 143 -2.41 -11.78 -8.22
CA MET A 143 -1.73 -11.53 -6.94
C MET A 143 -1.32 -10.07 -6.77
N SER A 144 -0.83 -9.43 -7.84
CA SER A 144 -0.44 -8.02 -7.79
C SER A 144 -1.64 -7.09 -7.57
N LEU A 145 -2.74 -7.32 -8.28
CA LEU A 145 -4.01 -6.60 -8.05
C LEU A 145 -4.54 -6.85 -6.63
N ARG A 146 -4.40 -8.08 -6.12
CA ARG A 146 -4.77 -8.43 -4.74
C ARG A 146 -3.96 -7.64 -3.71
N GLY A 147 -2.66 -7.47 -3.93
CA GLY A 147 -1.81 -6.63 -3.09
C GLY A 147 -2.25 -5.17 -3.12
N LEU A 148 -2.71 -4.67 -4.28
CA LEU A 148 -3.25 -3.32 -4.41
C LEU A 148 -4.57 -3.14 -3.65
N ILE A 149 -5.43 -4.17 -3.53
CA ILE A 149 -6.65 -4.09 -2.70
C ILE A 149 -6.29 -3.70 -1.25
N TRP A 150 -5.24 -4.30 -0.71
CA TRP A 150 -4.78 -4.01 0.64
C TRP A 150 -4.10 -2.65 0.72
N THR A 151 -3.16 -2.39 -0.18
CA THR A 151 -2.20 -1.30 0.00
C THR A 151 -2.64 0.03 -0.60
N THR A 152 -3.44 0.05 -1.67
CA THR A 152 -3.89 1.29 -2.33
C THR A 152 -4.80 2.16 -1.45
N PRO A 153 -5.90 1.64 -0.86
CA PRO A 153 -6.75 2.45 0.02
C PRO A 153 -6.00 2.96 1.26
N GLN A 154 -5.13 2.10 1.82
CA GLN A 154 -4.28 2.45 2.96
C GLN A 154 -3.30 3.58 2.60
N GLY A 155 -2.54 3.40 1.52
CA GLY A 155 -1.53 4.34 1.08
C GLY A 155 -2.10 5.69 0.68
N TYR A 156 -3.26 5.72 0.04
CA TYR A 156 -3.94 6.95 -0.32
C TYR A 156 -4.24 7.83 0.90
N VAL A 157 -4.79 7.23 1.96
CA VAL A 157 -5.05 7.94 3.22
C VAL A 157 -3.75 8.36 3.90
N LEU A 158 -2.75 7.47 3.95
CA LEU A 158 -1.46 7.79 4.56
C LEU A 158 -0.76 8.96 3.84
N TYR A 159 -0.86 9.04 2.51
CA TYR A 159 -0.35 10.15 1.72
C TYR A 159 -1.02 11.47 2.13
N HIS A 160 -2.36 11.50 2.23
CA HIS A 160 -3.09 12.71 2.66
C HIS A 160 -2.86 13.07 4.13
N LEU A 161 -2.41 12.13 4.97
CA LEU A 161 -1.92 12.38 6.33
C LEU A 161 -0.47 12.91 6.35
N GLY A 162 0.16 13.13 5.20
CA GLY A 162 1.53 13.64 5.06
C GLY A 162 2.61 12.58 5.27
N LEU A 163 2.30 11.31 5.02
CA LEU A 163 3.28 10.22 4.94
C LEU A 163 3.70 10.00 3.47
N GLY A 164 4.71 9.17 3.25
CA GLY A 164 5.15 8.79 1.90
C GLY A 164 4.04 8.11 1.09
N TRP A 165 4.01 8.34 -0.23
CA TRP A 165 3.00 7.79 -1.15
C TRP A 165 3.24 6.32 -1.53
N CYS A 166 4.48 5.81 -1.34
CA CYS A 166 4.89 4.46 -1.75
C CYS A 166 3.94 3.33 -1.35
N PRO A 167 3.31 3.32 -0.15
CA PRO A 167 2.40 2.25 0.22
C PRO A 167 1.22 2.12 -0.75
N SER A 168 0.81 3.19 -1.43
CA SER A 168 -0.36 3.16 -2.32
C SER A 168 -0.17 2.26 -3.55
N LEU A 169 1.08 2.10 -3.99
CA LEU A 169 1.45 1.35 -5.20
C LEU A 169 2.17 0.03 -4.88
N SER A 170 2.68 -0.13 -3.65
CA SER A 170 3.54 -1.27 -3.30
C SER A 170 2.85 -2.63 -3.39
N GLY A 171 1.51 -2.65 -3.39
CA GLY A 171 0.67 -3.81 -3.66
C GLY A 171 1.00 -4.53 -4.96
N ALA A 172 1.37 -3.77 -5.99
CA ALA A 172 1.61 -4.28 -7.33
C ALA A 172 2.82 -5.24 -7.41
N LEU A 173 3.66 -5.28 -6.38
CA LEU A 173 4.79 -6.20 -6.33
C LEU A 173 4.45 -7.54 -5.68
N MET A 174 3.21 -7.74 -5.22
CA MET A 174 2.80 -9.01 -4.59
C MET A 174 2.96 -10.19 -5.54
N GLY A 175 2.67 -10.05 -6.85
CA GLY A 175 2.93 -11.11 -7.83
C GLY A 175 4.42 -11.46 -7.92
N LEU A 176 5.31 -10.48 -7.93
CA LEU A 176 6.76 -10.71 -7.93
C LEU A 176 7.22 -11.43 -6.67
N VAL A 177 6.75 -10.97 -5.51
CA VAL A 177 7.10 -11.53 -4.20
C VAL A 177 6.66 -13.00 -4.11
N TYR A 178 5.45 -13.31 -4.57
CA TYR A 178 4.93 -14.67 -4.56
C TYR A 178 5.60 -15.56 -5.60
N PHE A 179 5.91 -15.03 -6.78
CA PHE A 179 6.67 -15.77 -7.78
C PHE A 179 8.06 -16.13 -7.25
N ALA A 180 8.77 -15.16 -6.65
CA ALA A 180 10.08 -15.39 -6.05
C ALA A 180 10.03 -16.35 -4.86
N GLY A 181 9.04 -16.21 -3.98
CA GLY A 181 8.87 -17.07 -2.81
C GLY A 181 8.53 -18.52 -3.18
N ASN A 182 7.74 -18.74 -4.24
CA ASN A 182 7.39 -20.08 -4.70
C ASN A 182 8.54 -20.80 -5.43
N HIS A 183 9.50 -20.05 -5.98
CA HIS A 183 10.74 -20.62 -6.56
C HIS A 183 11.92 -20.62 -5.57
N GLY A 184 11.75 -20.04 -4.38
CA GLY A 184 12.79 -19.98 -3.37
C GLY A 184 12.83 -21.26 -2.54
N ASP A 185 13.97 -21.96 -2.55
CA ASP A 185 14.22 -23.08 -1.62
C ASP A 185 15.10 -22.59 -0.47
N THR A 186 14.47 -22.17 0.63
CA THR A 186 15.18 -21.78 1.85
C THR A 186 14.80 -22.69 3.01
N PRO A 187 15.71 -22.96 3.96
CA PRO A 187 15.39 -23.77 5.13
C PRO A 187 14.37 -23.11 6.08
N LEU A 188 14.14 -21.80 5.96
CA LEU A 188 13.20 -21.03 6.80
C LEU A 188 11.75 -21.12 6.31
N CYS A 189 11.54 -21.27 5.00
CA CYS A 189 10.21 -21.34 4.38
C CYS A 189 10.25 -21.93 2.98
N LYS A 190 9.19 -22.67 2.61
CA LYS A 190 9.00 -23.27 1.28
C LYS A 190 7.69 -22.83 0.65
N ASN A 191 7.66 -22.71 -0.66
CA ASN A 191 6.47 -22.43 -1.47
C ASN A 191 5.67 -21.22 -0.94
N THR A 192 4.34 -21.32 -0.93
CA THR A 192 3.41 -20.28 -0.49
C THR A 192 3.73 -19.74 0.92
N ALA A 193 4.29 -20.54 1.82
CA ALA A 193 4.69 -20.07 3.15
C ALA A 193 5.84 -19.04 3.07
N CYS A 194 6.76 -19.20 2.12
CA CYS A 194 7.87 -18.27 1.92
C CYS A 194 7.40 -16.98 1.26
N SER A 195 6.51 -17.11 0.29
CA SER A 195 5.82 -15.97 -0.33
C SER A 195 5.09 -15.10 0.69
N GLU A 196 4.36 -15.69 1.64
CA GLU A 196 3.69 -14.96 2.72
C GLU A 196 4.68 -14.28 3.68
N TYR A 197 5.79 -14.94 4.03
CA TYR A 197 6.84 -14.34 4.85
C TYR A 197 7.49 -13.12 4.15
N LEU A 198 7.90 -13.27 2.90
CA LEU A 198 8.49 -12.20 2.10
C LEU A 198 7.51 -11.04 1.88
N TRP A 199 6.22 -11.33 1.71
CA TRP A 199 5.19 -10.30 1.59
C TRP A 199 5.04 -9.47 2.86
N GLY A 200 5.09 -10.11 4.04
CA GLY A 200 5.07 -9.39 5.31
C GLY A 200 6.28 -8.46 5.49
N ILE A 201 7.48 -8.92 5.11
CA ILE A 201 8.70 -8.10 5.08
C ILE A 201 8.50 -6.88 4.18
N TRP A 202 8.02 -7.11 2.96
CA TRP A 202 7.84 -6.07 1.96
C TRP A 202 6.86 -4.98 2.42
N VAL A 203 5.68 -5.38 2.89
CA VAL A 203 4.65 -4.43 3.35
C VAL A 203 5.15 -3.59 4.52
N TRP A 204 5.83 -4.21 5.49
CA TRP A 204 6.38 -3.47 6.63
C TRP A 204 7.53 -2.54 6.23
N LEU A 205 8.40 -2.97 5.32
CA LEU A 205 9.48 -2.13 4.79
C LEU A 205 8.92 -0.85 4.16
N VAL A 206 7.90 -0.97 3.32
CA VAL A 206 7.30 0.19 2.64
C VAL A 206 6.55 1.08 3.64
N LEU A 207 5.76 0.51 4.55
CA LEU A 207 5.00 1.28 5.54
C LEU A 207 5.91 2.04 6.51
N LEU A 208 6.93 1.38 7.06
CA LEU A 208 7.84 1.99 8.02
C LEU A 208 8.72 3.05 7.35
N THR A 209 9.27 2.75 6.16
CA THR A 209 10.08 3.73 5.43
C THR A 209 9.26 4.98 5.08
N SER A 210 8.02 4.80 4.61
CA SER A 210 7.13 5.91 4.26
C SER A 210 6.67 6.71 5.48
N SER A 211 6.53 6.04 6.63
CA SER A 211 6.17 6.67 7.90
C SER A 211 7.31 7.50 8.48
N LEU A 212 8.52 6.94 8.51
CA LEU A 212 9.73 7.63 8.94
C LEU A 212 10.04 8.81 8.02
N TYR A 213 9.96 8.61 6.70
CA TYR A 213 10.14 9.68 5.72
C TYR A 213 9.15 10.83 5.97
N GLY A 214 7.86 10.53 6.12
CA GLY A 214 6.82 11.51 6.43
C GLY A 214 7.09 12.28 7.72
N ALA A 215 7.44 11.57 8.79
CA ALA A 215 7.76 12.17 10.09
C ALA A 215 8.93 13.16 10.00
N VAL A 216 10.01 12.77 9.30
CA VAL A 216 11.17 13.65 9.07
C VAL A 216 10.79 14.86 8.23
N THR A 217 10.04 14.68 7.14
CA THR A 217 9.64 15.80 6.27
C THR A 217 8.74 16.81 6.98
N ARG A 218 7.78 16.36 7.78
CA ARG A 218 6.89 17.25 8.55
C ARG A 218 7.66 18.04 9.59
N ALA A 219 8.58 17.39 10.28
CA ALA A 219 9.36 18.07 11.29
C ALA A 219 10.32 19.09 10.66
N ARG A 220 10.96 18.79 9.53
CA ARG A 220 11.77 19.77 8.78
C ARG A 220 10.96 21.01 8.37
N ALA A 221 9.73 20.82 7.89
CA ALA A 221 8.85 21.93 7.53
C ALA A 221 8.42 22.79 8.74
N SER A 222 8.51 22.26 9.96
CA SER A 222 8.13 22.97 11.19
C SER A 222 9.27 23.79 11.81
N TYR A 223 10.51 23.66 11.33
CA TYR A 223 11.69 24.37 11.85
C TYR A 223 12.51 25.03 10.73
N PRO A 224 11.97 26.05 10.03
CA PRO A 224 12.69 26.72 8.93
C PRO A 224 13.93 27.50 9.42
N ASP A 225 13.93 27.98 10.66
CA ASP A 225 14.97 28.87 11.22
C ASP A 225 16.34 28.20 11.42
N VAL A 226 16.40 26.87 11.48
CA VAL A 226 17.64 26.10 11.71
C VAL A 226 18.40 25.83 10.39
N HIS A 227 17.72 25.96 9.24
CA HIS A 227 18.32 25.80 7.91
C HIS A 227 17.81 26.87 6.95
N PRO A 228 18.49 28.03 6.79
CA PRO A 228 18.14 29.01 5.78
C PRO A 228 18.25 28.44 4.35
N GLU A 229 19.09 27.43 4.11
CA GLU A 229 19.12 26.70 2.83
C GLU A 229 17.87 25.82 2.59
N SER A 230 17.08 25.54 3.63
CA SER A 230 15.79 24.84 3.50
C SER A 230 14.63 25.76 3.17
N SER A 231 14.77 27.07 3.34
CA SER A 231 13.90 28.06 2.67
C SER A 231 14.09 28.02 1.15
N GLY A 232 15.21 27.44 0.70
CA GLY A 232 15.52 27.02 -0.66
C GLY A 232 15.55 25.50 -0.83
N VAL A 233 14.76 24.71 -0.08
CA VAL A 233 14.27 23.45 -0.67
C VAL A 233 13.69 23.89 -2.00
N PRO A 234 14.20 23.42 -3.16
CA PRO A 234 13.62 23.84 -4.42
C PRO A 234 12.13 23.60 -4.25
N GLN A 235 11.32 24.63 -4.52
CA GLN A 235 9.95 24.39 -4.97
C GLN A 235 10.11 23.28 -6.00
N SER A 236 9.92 22.00 -5.60
CA SER A 236 10.00 20.88 -6.51
C SER A 236 9.07 21.31 -7.63
N SER A 237 9.62 21.46 -8.82
CA SER A 237 9.13 22.36 -9.85
C SER A 237 7.58 22.39 -9.83
N LYS A 238 6.96 23.58 -9.83
CA LYS A 238 5.48 23.68 -9.82
C LYS A 238 4.83 22.76 -10.88
N LEU A 239 5.58 22.41 -11.94
CA LEU A 239 5.27 21.38 -12.94
C LEU A 239 5.38 19.91 -12.45
N ASP A 240 6.46 19.49 -11.77
CA ASP A 240 6.59 18.14 -11.17
C ASP A 240 5.50 17.87 -10.11
N SER A 241 5.01 18.93 -9.44
CA SER A 241 4.04 18.79 -8.36
C SER A 241 2.59 18.63 -8.82
N THR A 242 2.24 18.98 -10.06
CA THR A 242 0.85 18.93 -10.56
C THR A 242 0.61 17.68 -11.39
N PHE A 243 1.50 17.37 -12.34
CA PHE A 243 1.38 16.17 -13.16
C PHE A 243 1.44 14.90 -12.32
N SER A 244 2.39 14.82 -11.39
CA SER A 244 2.52 13.68 -10.46
C SER A 244 1.28 13.50 -9.59
N LYS A 245 0.66 14.59 -9.12
CA LYS A 245 -0.61 14.53 -8.38
C LYS A 245 -1.77 14.07 -9.25
N VAL A 246 -1.89 14.59 -10.48
CA VAL A 246 -2.95 14.16 -11.41
C VAL A 246 -2.82 12.68 -11.73
N VAL A 247 -1.62 12.19 -12.02
CA VAL A 247 -1.36 10.76 -12.27
C VAL A 247 -1.69 9.93 -11.03
N PHE A 248 -1.31 10.40 -9.85
CA PHE A 248 -1.62 9.72 -8.59
C PHE A 248 -3.13 9.63 -8.35
N GLU A 249 -3.87 10.73 -8.47
CA GLU A 249 -5.33 10.74 -8.32
C GLU A 249 -6.02 9.89 -9.39
N LEU A 250 -5.57 9.97 -10.65
CA LEU A 250 -6.08 9.16 -11.75
C LEU A 250 -5.89 7.66 -11.48
N PHE A 251 -4.73 7.26 -10.95
CA PHE A 251 -4.49 5.88 -10.54
C PHE A 251 -5.52 5.41 -9.50
N HIS A 252 -5.76 6.19 -8.46
CA HIS A 252 -6.74 5.82 -7.41
C HIS A 252 -8.17 5.77 -7.96
N PHE A 253 -8.52 6.66 -8.88
CA PHE A 253 -9.80 6.62 -9.58
C PHE A 253 -9.95 5.34 -10.41
N VAL A 254 -8.97 5.03 -11.27
CA VAL A 254 -8.97 3.82 -12.10
C VAL A 254 -9.00 2.56 -11.24
N PHE A 255 -8.22 2.50 -10.15
CA PHE A 255 -8.24 1.37 -9.24
C PHE A 255 -9.58 1.25 -8.49
N GLY A 256 -10.21 2.37 -8.14
CA GLY A 256 -11.58 2.38 -7.60
C GLY A 256 -12.60 1.78 -8.57
N LEU A 257 -12.50 2.08 -9.87
CA LEU A 257 -13.34 1.45 -10.90
C LEU A 257 -13.07 -0.05 -11.01
N ILE A 258 -11.80 -0.47 -10.96
CA ILE A 258 -11.43 -1.90 -10.96
C ILE A 258 -12.08 -2.61 -9.76
N LEU A 259 -12.03 -2.03 -8.56
CA LEU A 259 -12.66 -2.59 -7.37
C LEU A 259 -14.20 -2.65 -7.50
N ALA A 260 -14.83 -1.60 -8.03
CA ALA A 260 -16.26 -1.57 -8.27
C ALA A 260 -16.70 -2.68 -9.22
N CYS A 261 -15.99 -2.85 -10.34
CA CYS A 261 -16.19 -3.96 -11.26
C CYS A 261 -15.98 -5.30 -10.52
N SER A 262 -14.88 -5.48 -9.80
CA SER A 262 -14.65 -6.72 -9.05
C SER A 262 -15.79 -7.04 -8.07
N ILE A 263 -16.38 -6.06 -7.39
CA ILE A 263 -17.55 -6.27 -6.52
C ILE A 263 -18.77 -6.73 -7.33
N CYS A 264 -19.13 -6.00 -8.38
CA CYS A 264 -20.29 -6.33 -9.23
C CYS A 264 -20.18 -7.71 -9.85
N PHE A 265 -19.00 -8.06 -10.37
CA PHE A 265 -18.76 -9.34 -11.02
C PHE A 265 -18.65 -10.48 -10.00
N TYR A 266 -17.95 -10.28 -8.87
CA TYR A 266 -17.80 -11.32 -7.86
C TYR A 266 -19.11 -11.66 -7.14
N ALA A 267 -20.08 -10.73 -7.10
CA ALA A 267 -21.44 -11.01 -6.62
C ALA A 267 -22.11 -12.15 -7.41
N LEU A 268 -21.87 -12.21 -8.73
CA LEU A 268 -22.44 -13.18 -9.67
C LEU A 268 -21.75 -14.55 -9.63
N VAL A 269 -20.59 -14.66 -8.96
CA VAL A 269 -19.84 -15.92 -8.91
C VAL A 269 -20.56 -16.91 -8.00
N GLU A 270 -20.95 -18.06 -8.53
CA GLU A 270 -21.42 -19.19 -7.73
C GLU A 270 -20.21 -19.90 -7.09
N GLN A 271 -20.27 -20.11 -5.78
CA GLN A 271 -19.24 -20.80 -4.99
C GLN A 271 -19.95 -21.68 -3.96
N GLU A 272 -19.53 -22.94 -3.87
CA GLU A 272 -20.03 -23.88 -2.86
C GLU A 272 -19.69 -23.41 -1.43
N ASP A 273 -18.49 -22.83 -1.24
CA ASP A 273 -18.08 -22.24 0.04
C ASP A 273 -18.61 -20.80 0.19
N LEU A 274 -19.85 -20.70 0.66
CA LEU A 274 -20.52 -19.43 0.94
C LEU A 274 -19.79 -18.58 2.01
N LYS A 275 -19.03 -19.21 2.92
CA LYS A 275 -18.29 -18.47 3.96
C LYS A 275 -17.10 -17.75 3.35
N ASN A 276 -16.34 -18.40 2.49
CA ASN A 276 -15.24 -17.79 1.76
C ASN A 276 -15.74 -16.71 0.77
N LYS A 277 -16.88 -16.94 0.10
CA LYS A 277 -17.54 -15.92 -0.74
C LYS A 277 -17.88 -14.67 0.08
N GLY A 278 -18.53 -14.85 1.24
CA GLY A 278 -18.91 -13.75 2.13
C GLY A 278 -17.72 -12.97 2.68
N GLN A 279 -16.65 -13.65 3.12
CA GLN A 279 -15.42 -12.98 3.54
C GLN A 279 -14.79 -12.15 2.43
N SER A 280 -14.73 -12.72 1.22
CA SER A 280 -14.10 -12.06 0.10
C SER A 280 -14.85 -10.80 -0.31
N PHE A 281 -16.19 -10.90 -0.32
CA PHE A 281 -17.07 -9.78 -0.59
C PHE A 281 -16.95 -8.67 0.46
N PHE A 282 -16.91 -9.04 1.74
CA PHE A 282 -16.71 -8.08 2.84
C PHE A 282 -15.40 -7.32 2.70
N GLY A 283 -14.28 -8.00 2.44
CA GLY A 283 -12.98 -7.36 2.26
C GLY A 283 -12.94 -6.42 1.04
N LEU A 284 -13.57 -6.81 -0.08
CA LEU A 284 -13.64 -5.99 -1.29
C LEU A 284 -14.44 -4.71 -1.03
N PHE A 285 -15.61 -4.87 -0.41
CA PHE A 285 -16.49 -3.75 -0.10
C PHE A 285 -15.84 -2.78 0.87
N ALA A 286 -15.13 -3.29 1.88
CA ALA A 286 -14.38 -2.47 2.82
C ALA A 286 -13.28 -1.64 2.12
N ALA A 287 -12.45 -2.28 1.27
CA ALA A 287 -11.40 -1.60 0.52
C ALA A 287 -11.97 -0.52 -0.42
N PHE A 288 -13.04 -0.84 -1.16
CA PHE A 288 -13.72 0.10 -2.04
C PHE A 288 -14.33 1.28 -1.27
N SER A 289 -15.09 1.00 -0.20
CA SER A 289 -15.74 2.03 0.61
C SER A 289 -14.73 2.98 1.21
N PHE A 290 -13.58 2.48 1.67
CA PHE A 290 -12.54 3.31 2.26
C PHE A 290 -11.86 4.21 1.23
N LEU A 291 -11.56 3.67 0.05
CA LEU A 291 -10.99 4.44 -1.06
C LEU A 291 -11.94 5.56 -1.50
N VAL A 292 -13.21 5.23 -1.74
CA VAL A 292 -14.25 6.17 -2.17
C VAL A 292 -14.52 7.24 -1.11
N ALA A 293 -14.69 6.84 0.16
CA ALA A 293 -14.91 7.79 1.25
C ALA A 293 -13.75 8.79 1.36
N THR A 294 -12.50 8.32 1.20
CA THR A 294 -11.33 9.19 1.23
C THR A 294 -11.30 10.15 0.04
N GLN A 295 -11.64 9.68 -1.17
CA GLN A 295 -11.72 10.54 -2.35
C GLN A 295 -12.78 11.64 -2.17
N PHE A 296 -13.96 11.31 -1.67
CA PHE A 296 -15.00 12.30 -1.38
C PHE A 296 -14.58 13.31 -0.30
N LEU A 297 -13.96 12.83 0.78
CA LEU A 297 -13.40 13.71 1.82
C LEU A 297 -12.33 14.64 1.24
N HIS A 298 -11.45 14.13 0.39
CA HIS A 298 -10.43 14.94 -0.27
C HIS A 298 -11.04 16.03 -1.16
N LEU A 299 -12.00 15.67 -2.02
CA LEU A 299 -12.71 16.62 -2.88
C LEU A 299 -13.45 17.70 -2.06
N GLY A 300 -14.11 17.31 -0.97
CA GLY A 300 -14.78 18.24 -0.05
C GLY A 300 -13.80 19.22 0.60
N MET A 301 -12.63 18.73 1.05
CA MET A 301 -11.58 19.60 1.60
C MET A 301 -11.01 20.57 0.57
N VAL A 302 -10.80 20.13 -0.67
CA VAL A 302 -10.31 20.99 -1.77
C VAL A 302 -11.33 22.07 -2.10
N LYS A 303 -12.62 21.73 -2.18
CA LYS A 303 -13.71 22.70 -2.40
C LYS A 303 -13.73 23.77 -1.31
N LYS A 304 -13.74 23.36 -0.03
CA LYS A 304 -13.73 24.28 1.12
C LYS A 304 -12.49 25.17 1.16
N LYS A 305 -11.33 24.65 0.76
CA LYS A 305 -10.09 25.44 0.67
C LYS A 305 -10.17 26.50 -0.43
N ARG A 306 -10.79 26.18 -1.57
CA ARG A 306 -11.03 27.14 -2.66
C ARG A 306 -12.03 28.22 -2.25
N GLU A 307 -13.11 27.85 -1.58
CA GLU A 307 -14.11 28.80 -1.06
C GLU A 307 -13.49 29.78 -0.05
N ARG A 308 -12.68 29.27 0.88
CA ARG A 308 -11.93 30.13 1.82
C ARG A 308 -10.93 31.04 1.12
N ALA A 309 -10.23 30.56 0.09
CA ALA A 309 -9.30 31.39 -0.68
C ALA A 309 -10.03 32.49 -1.47
N ALA A 310 -11.20 32.19 -2.05
CA ALA A 310 -12.05 33.17 -2.72
C ALA A 310 -12.57 34.24 -1.74
N HIS A 311 -12.95 33.83 -0.54
CA HIS A 311 -13.39 34.74 0.53
C HIS A 311 -12.28 35.66 1.04
N VAL A 312 -11.01 35.20 1.06
CA VAL A 312 -9.85 36.01 1.44
C VAL A 312 -9.44 36.99 0.34
N HIS A 313 -9.72 36.68 -0.93
CA HIS A 313 -9.43 37.55 -2.09
C HIS A 313 -10.62 38.43 -2.53
N GLY A 314 -11.65 38.58 -1.69
CA GLY A 314 -12.73 39.55 -1.90
C GLY A 314 -13.75 39.18 -2.98
N GLN A 315 -13.84 37.90 -3.35
CA GLN A 315 -14.92 37.39 -4.21
C GLN A 315 -15.74 36.36 -3.41
N ALA A 316 -16.83 36.82 -2.80
CA ALA A 316 -17.83 35.94 -2.23
C ALA A 316 -19.21 36.25 -2.83
N PRO A 317 -20.06 35.24 -2.93
CA PRO A 317 -21.35 35.34 -2.28
C PRO A 317 -21.37 34.41 -1.07
N VAL A 318 -21.88 34.97 0.02
CA VAL A 318 -22.15 34.34 1.31
C VAL A 318 -23.44 33.54 1.17
N GLU A 319 -23.47 32.30 1.65
CA GLU A 319 -24.44 31.78 2.62
C GLU A 319 -24.18 30.29 2.90
N ASP A 320 -24.56 29.86 4.10
CA ASP A 320 -24.49 28.52 4.69
C ASP A 320 -23.15 28.08 5.31
N ALA A 321 -22.76 28.83 6.33
CA ALA A 321 -21.99 28.30 7.45
C ALA A 321 -22.94 27.94 8.60
N GLU A 322 -23.37 26.68 8.70
CA GLU A 322 -23.69 26.06 9.99
C GLU A 322 -23.77 24.53 9.83
N TYR A 323 -23.17 23.79 10.77
CA TYR A 323 -23.04 22.32 10.82
C TYR A 323 -21.97 21.64 9.94
N THR A 324 -20.70 21.68 10.36
CA THR A 324 -19.84 20.49 10.55
C THR A 324 -18.42 20.92 10.97
N THR A 325 -18.28 21.23 12.25
CA THR A 325 -17.00 21.46 12.91
C THR A 325 -16.79 20.29 13.86
N LEU A 326 -16.17 19.21 13.38
CA LEU A 326 -15.43 18.18 14.15
C LEU A 326 -15.29 16.93 13.27
N LEU A 327 -14.27 16.91 12.41
CA LEU A 327 -13.52 15.69 12.06
C LEU A 327 -12.39 16.10 11.10
N LEU A 328 -11.16 15.83 11.56
CA LEU A 328 -9.88 16.01 10.87
C LEU A 328 -9.41 17.48 10.73
N SER A 329 -8.65 17.90 11.75
CA SER A 329 -7.83 19.11 11.88
C SER A 329 -7.76 20.03 10.65
N PRO A 330 -8.14 21.31 10.78
CA PRO A 330 -7.99 22.30 9.74
C PRO A 330 -6.50 22.60 9.51
N SER A 331 -6.16 23.00 8.28
CA SER A 331 -4.99 23.86 8.08
C SER A 331 -5.18 25.09 8.99
N PRO A 332 -4.15 25.53 9.74
CA PRO A 332 -4.31 26.65 10.64
C PRO A 332 -4.74 27.88 9.83
N PRO A 333 -5.53 28.80 10.42
CA PRO A 333 -5.69 30.12 9.84
C PRO A 333 -4.31 30.74 9.63
N LEU A 334 -4.18 31.60 8.62
CA LEU A 334 -3.06 32.53 8.49
C LEU A 334 -3.15 33.58 9.62
N THR A 335 -3.05 33.14 10.87
CA THR A 335 -2.60 33.97 11.97
C THR A 335 -1.08 33.82 12.01
N ASN A 336 -0.36 34.92 12.20
CA ASN A 336 1.10 34.96 12.35
C ASN A 336 1.60 34.21 13.61
N GLU A 337 0.81 33.30 14.16
CA GLU A 337 1.23 32.39 15.22
C GLU A 337 1.99 31.24 14.56
N VAL A 338 3.31 31.28 14.70
CA VAL A 338 4.19 30.13 14.51
C VAL A 338 3.60 28.99 15.33
N VAL A 339 2.90 28.06 14.68
CA VAL A 339 2.37 26.85 15.34
C VAL A 339 3.57 26.13 15.92
N THR A 340 3.79 26.28 17.23
CA THR A 340 4.89 25.61 17.90
C THR A 340 4.64 24.10 17.80
N PRO A 341 5.47 23.35 17.06
CA PRO A 341 5.30 21.90 16.93
C PRO A 341 5.35 21.21 18.29
N HIS A 342 4.65 20.07 18.38
CA HIS A 342 4.62 19.25 19.59
C HIS A 342 6.06 18.90 20.02
N PRO A 343 6.42 19.04 21.32
CA PRO A 343 7.80 18.89 21.79
C PRO A 343 8.46 17.55 21.43
N THR A 344 7.67 16.49 21.25
CA THR A 344 8.15 15.17 20.80
C THR A 344 8.59 15.17 19.33
N SER A 345 7.87 15.86 18.44
CA SER A 345 8.23 15.97 17.02
C SER A 345 9.54 16.74 16.85
N ARG A 346 9.83 17.70 17.74
CA ARG A 346 11.12 18.39 17.83
C ARG A 346 12.27 17.43 18.11
N LYS A 347 12.14 16.67 19.20
CA LYS A 347 13.20 15.76 19.69
C LYS A 347 13.53 14.66 18.68
N ILE A 348 12.53 14.13 17.98
CA ILE A 348 12.73 13.12 16.93
C ILE A 348 13.50 13.73 15.76
N TYR A 349 13.11 14.91 15.31
CA TYR A 349 13.80 15.59 14.22
C TYR A 349 15.23 15.96 14.56
N GLU A 350 15.46 16.56 15.73
CA GLU A 350 16.80 16.84 16.25
C GLU A 350 17.62 15.55 16.35
N PHE A 351 17.03 14.45 16.83
CA PHE A 351 17.71 13.15 16.87
C PHE A 351 18.12 12.68 15.46
N PHE A 352 17.20 12.66 14.49
CA PHE A 352 17.46 12.21 13.13
C PHE A 352 18.42 13.14 12.38
N GLU A 353 18.30 14.46 12.53
CA GLU A 353 19.17 15.41 11.85
C GLU A 353 20.60 15.36 12.40
N ILE A 354 20.75 15.28 13.73
CA ILE A 354 22.07 15.29 14.39
C ILE A 354 22.76 13.94 14.25
N ASN A 355 22.01 12.84 14.35
CA ASN A 355 22.58 11.51 14.51
C ASN A 355 22.38 10.58 13.30
N VAL A 356 21.53 10.92 12.32
CA VAL A 356 21.19 9.99 11.21
C VAL A 356 21.46 10.64 9.85
N GLU A 357 22.01 9.87 8.92
CA GLU A 357 22.14 10.29 7.52
C GLU A 357 20.79 10.19 6.81
N LEU A 358 19.98 11.25 6.93
CA LEU A 358 18.64 11.36 6.34
C LEU A 358 18.58 11.08 4.84
N ASN A 359 19.70 11.31 4.12
CA ASN A 359 19.81 10.99 2.71
C ASN A 359 19.55 9.50 2.42
N VAL A 360 19.94 8.60 3.32
CA VAL A 360 19.72 7.16 3.15
C VAL A 360 18.24 6.82 3.14
N PHE A 361 17.44 7.42 4.03
CA PHE A 361 15.99 7.23 4.06
C PHE A 361 15.30 7.81 2.82
N ARG A 362 15.79 8.94 2.31
CA ARG A 362 15.31 9.52 1.05
C ARG A 362 15.61 8.59 -0.13
N TRP A 363 16.81 8.05 -0.22
CA TRP A 363 17.20 7.10 -1.27
C TRP A 363 16.41 5.80 -1.19
N LEU A 364 16.23 5.24 0.02
CA LEU A 364 15.43 4.05 0.23
C LEU A 364 13.98 4.28 -0.18
N HIS A 365 13.37 5.39 0.25
CA HIS A 365 12.01 5.75 -0.15
C HIS A 365 11.89 5.95 -1.67
N PHE A 366 12.86 6.61 -2.30
CA PHE A 366 12.89 6.77 -3.76
C PHE A 366 12.97 5.42 -4.49
N LEU A 367 13.87 4.54 -4.07
CA LEU A 367 14.03 3.20 -4.65
C LEU A 367 12.73 2.38 -4.53
N LEU A 368 12.13 2.36 -3.34
CA LEU A 368 10.85 1.67 -3.11
C LEU A 368 9.72 2.27 -3.97
N GLY A 369 9.72 3.59 -4.15
CA GLY A 369 8.78 4.29 -5.04
C GLY A 369 8.95 3.86 -6.50
N VAL A 370 10.18 3.87 -7.02
CA VAL A 370 10.48 3.43 -8.39
C VAL A 370 10.04 1.99 -8.61
N LEU A 371 10.39 1.09 -7.68
CA LEU A 371 9.98 -0.32 -7.76
C LEU A 371 8.45 -0.47 -7.76
N SER A 372 7.74 0.30 -6.92
CA SER A 372 6.28 0.25 -6.85
C SER A 372 5.61 0.77 -8.13
N VAL A 373 6.16 1.83 -8.75
CA VAL A 373 5.68 2.34 -10.05
C VAL A 373 5.93 1.31 -11.15
N LEU A 374 7.13 0.74 -11.24
CA LEU A 374 7.44 -0.29 -12.23
C LEU A 374 6.56 -1.53 -12.06
N GLY A 375 6.36 -1.99 -10.82
CA GLY A 375 5.45 -3.09 -10.50
C GLY A 375 4.01 -2.78 -10.91
N THR A 376 3.55 -1.54 -10.72
CA THR A 376 2.21 -1.10 -11.14
C THR A 376 2.07 -1.11 -12.66
N ILE A 377 3.05 -0.57 -13.38
CA ILE A 377 3.07 -0.58 -14.85
C ILE A 377 3.04 -2.02 -15.36
N ALA A 378 3.90 -2.90 -14.83
CA ALA A 378 3.91 -4.31 -15.19
C ALA A 378 2.56 -4.99 -14.91
N THR A 379 1.96 -4.75 -13.74
CA THR A 379 0.65 -5.30 -13.37
C THR A 379 -0.44 -4.87 -14.35
N LEU A 380 -0.49 -3.59 -14.72
CA LEU A 380 -1.47 -3.07 -15.66
C LEU A 380 -1.29 -3.66 -17.07
N ILE A 381 -0.04 -3.75 -17.55
CA ILE A 381 0.27 -4.38 -18.85
C ILE A 381 -0.18 -5.84 -18.86
N LEU A 382 0.13 -6.61 -17.81
CA LEU A 382 -0.26 -8.01 -17.72
C LEU A 382 -1.78 -8.17 -17.57
N MET A 383 -2.45 -7.27 -16.84
CA MET A 383 -3.91 -7.26 -16.76
C MET A 383 -4.54 -7.03 -18.13
N ILE A 384 -4.06 -6.03 -18.89
CA ILE A 384 -4.55 -5.73 -20.24
C ILE A 384 -4.28 -6.90 -21.19
N ALA A 385 -3.08 -7.49 -21.13
CA ALA A 385 -2.74 -8.66 -21.94
C ALA A 385 -3.70 -9.84 -21.66
N ASN A 386 -3.98 -10.13 -20.40
CA ASN A 386 -4.97 -11.14 -20.03
C ASN A 386 -6.39 -10.78 -20.48
N LEU A 387 -6.79 -9.51 -20.37
CA LEU A 387 -8.10 -9.06 -20.82
C LEU A 387 -8.28 -9.28 -22.33
N VAL A 388 -7.25 -8.98 -23.12
CA VAL A 388 -7.23 -9.18 -24.57
C VAL A 388 -7.26 -10.68 -24.90
N TRP A 389 -6.41 -11.49 -24.25
CA TRP A 389 -6.38 -12.95 -24.48
C TRP A 389 -7.69 -13.66 -24.09
N ASN A 390 -8.44 -13.10 -23.15
CA ASN A 390 -9.65 -13.70 -22.61
C ASN A 390 -10.92 -12.91 -22.99
N ILE A 391 -10.87 -12.06 -24.01
CA ILE A 391 -12.02 -11.25 -24.40
C ILE A 391 -13.21 -12.12 -24.83
N HIS A 392 -12.93 -13.29 -25.42
CA HIS A 392 -13.93 -14.27 -25.87
C HIS A 392 -14.17 -15.42 -24.88
N ALA A 393 -13.46 -15.46 -23.74
CA ALA A 393 -13.62 -16.56 -22.79
C ALA A 393 -14.92 -16.42 -22.00
N PRO A 394 -15.70 -17.50 -21.79
CA PRO A 394 -16.85 -17.49 -20.89
C PRO A 394 -16.37 -17.13 -19.47
N ARG A 395 -16.83 -15.98 -18.97
CA ARG A 395 -16.43 -15.44 -17.67
C ARG A 395 -17.27 -15.97 -16.50
N PHE A 396 -18.38 -16.65 -16.79
CA PHE A 396 -19.52 -16.72 -15.86
C PHE A 396 -20.18 -18.09 -15.63
N SER A 397 -19.72 -19.21 -16.20
CA SER A 397 -20.45 -20.46 -16.00
C SER A 397 -19.54 -21.68 -15.89
N GLU A 398 -19.76 -22.49 -14.86
CA GLU A 398 -19.30 -23.89 -14.81
C GLU A 398 -20.04 -24.77 -15.83
N ASN A 399 -21.16 -24.26 -16.35
CA ASN A 399 -22.05 -24.90 -17.31
C ASN A 399 -22.23 -24.05 -18.59
N ALA A 400 -21.21 -23.29 -19.02
CA ALA A 400 -21.23 -22.82 -20.39
C ALA A 400 -20.99 -24.08 -21.24
N PRO A 401 -21.97 -24.57 -22.04
CA PRO A 401 -21.66 -25.60 -23.02
C PRO A 401 -20.51 -25.06 -23.88
N ASP A 402 -19.68 -25.94 -24.42
CA ASP A 402 -18.59 -25.60 -25.33
C ASP A 402 -19.05 -24.66 -26.47
N ILE A 403 -19.11 -23.35 -26.23
CA ILE A 403 -19.32 -22.33 -27.27
C ILE A 403 -17.94 -22.05 -27.85
N CYS A 404 -17.38 -23.08 -28.48
CA CYS A 404 -16.29 -23.01 -29.45
C CYS A 404 -16.43 -24.18 -30.44
N ASN A 405 -17.65 -24.39 -30.95
CA ASN A 405 -17.89 -25.01 -32.24
C ASN A 405 -18.77 -24.07 -33.09
N CYS A 406 -18.26 -22.86 -33.32
CA CYS A 406 -18.64 -22.09 -34.50
C CYS A 406 -17.50 -22.27 -35.50
N THR A 407 -17.55 -23.38 -36.24
CA THR A 407 -16.90 -23.52 -37.53
C THR A 407 -17.30 -22.32 -38.39
N PHE A 408 -16.39 -21.36 -38.55
CA PHE A 408 -16.38 -20.50 -39.72
C PHE A 408 -15.90 -21.35 -40.90
N SER A 409 -16.78 -22.22 -41.41
CA SER A 409 -16.67 -22.74 -42.77
C SER A 409 -17.43 -21.76 -43.66
N GLY A 410 -16.68 -20.85 -44.29
CA GLY A 410 -17.22 -19.83 -45.16
C GLY A 410 -16.13 -19.15 -45.96
N THR A 411 -15.45 -19.93 -46.82
CA THR A 411 -15.17 -19.68 -48.25
C THR A 411 -14.49 -20.91 -48.82
#